data_AF-A0A7W0XRR4-F1
#
_entry.id   AF-A0A7W0XRR4-F1
#
_cell.length_a   1.000
_cell.length_b   1.000
_cell.length_c   1.000
_cell.angle_alpha   90.00
_cell.angle_beta   90.00
_cell.angle_gamma   90.00
#
_symmetry.space_group_name_H-M   'P 1'
#
loop_
_entity.id
_entity.type
_entity.pdbx_description
1 polymer ?
#
loop_
_entity_poly.entity_id
_entity_poly.type
_entity_poly.pdbx_seq_one_letter_code
_entity_poly.pdbx_strand_id
1 'polypeptide(L)'
;PRTAVGVRTAGDPDAVVANVAVCGGAGDSLLSAAAAAGVDCYVTGDLRHHPVTEHALAGGPALIDVGHWASEWPWLADAARALAATTDVEAVVSDIVTDPWTLAVGRSGWPDAFVAPEGRHAR
;
A
#
# COMPACT_ATOMS: atom_id res chain seq x y z
N PRO A 1 -8.76 -5.63 -5.62
CA PRO A 1 -9.02 -6.83 -6.45
C PRO A 1 -8.09 -7.98 -5.97
N ARG A 2 -8.39 -9.25 -6.25
CA ARG A 2 -7.56 -10.37 -5.79
C ARG A 2 -6.35 -10.54 -6.70
N THR A 3 -5.14 -10.49 -6.14
CA THR A 3 -3.87 -10.77 -6.82
C THR A 3 -3.09 -11.86 -6.07
N ALA A 4 -2.06 -12.43 -6.70
CA ALA A 4 -1.27 -13.49 -6.07
C ALA A 4 -0.41 -12.98 -4.91
N VAL A 5 0.15 -11.77 -5.00
CA VAL A 5 1.18 -11.22 -4.08
C VAL A 5 0.69 -11.08 -2.64
N GLY A 6 -0.62 -10.94 -2.44
CA GLY A 6 -1.21 -10.69 -1.11
C GLY A 6 -0.84 -9.30 -0.57
N VAL A 7 -0.97 -9.12 0.74
CA VAL A 7 -0.67 -7.87 1.44
C VAL A 7 0.51 -8.08 2.37
N ARG A 8 1.47 -7.16 2.37
CA ARG A 8 2.60 -7.13 3.30
C ARG A 8 2.53 -5.86 4.13
N THR A 9 2.88 -5.94 5.40
CA THR A 9 2.82 -4.78 6.31
C THR A 9 4.14 -4.60 7.06
N ALA A 10 4.41 -3.37 7.48
CA ALA A 10 5.49 -3.05 8.41
C ALA A 10 5.01 -2.00 9.42
N GLY A 11 5.24 -2.23 10.70
CA GLY A 11 4.73 -1.38 11.79
C GLY A 11 4.09 -2.22 12.89
N ASP A 12 3.65 -1.54 13.94
CA ASP A 12 2.94 -2.17 15.06
C ASP A 12 1.53 -2.63 14.62
N PRO A 13 1.22 -3.93 14.70
CA PRO A 13 -0.09 -4.46 14.34
C PRO A 13 -1.25 -3.93 15.17
N ASP A 14 -0.98 -3.50 16.41
CA ASP A 14 -2.00 -3.04 17.35
C ASP A 14 -2.15 -1.50 17.34
N ALA A 15 -1.35 -0.80 16.53
CA ALA A 15 -1.43 0.65 16.40
C ALA A 15 -2.78 1.09 15.81
N VAL A 16 -3.38 2.12 16.43
CA VAL A 16 -4.60 2.74 15.92
C VAL A 16 -4.24 3.67 14.77
N VAL A 17 -4.84 3.43 13.60
CA VAL A 17 -4.67 4.25 12.39
C VAL A 17 -5.88 5.16 12.21
N ALA A 18 -5.66 6.47 12.14
CA ALA A 18 -6.71 7.47 11.88
C ALA A 18 -6.52 8.16 10.52
N ASN A 19 -5.26 8.41 10.11
CA ASN A 19 -4.92 9.12 8.88
C ASN A 19 -4.03 8.26 7.98
N VAL A 20 -4.40 8.17 6.70
CA VAL A 20 -3.74 7.30 5.73
C VAL A 20 -3.34 8.09 4.48
N ALA A 21 -2.07 8.02 4.09
CA ALA A 21 -1.63 8.42 2.75
C ALA A 21 -1.70 7.22 1.81
N VAL A 22 -2.04 7.46 0.54
CA VAL A 22 -2.15 6.41 -0.48
C VAL A 22 -1.44 6.84 -1.75
N CYS A 23 -0.65 5.95 -2.33
CA CYS A 23 -0.09 6.09 -3.68
C CYS A 23 -0.26 4.77 -4.42
N GLY A 24 -0.89 4.80 -5.59
CA GLY A 24 -0.93 3.63 -6.48
C GLY A 24 0.45 3.36 -7.11
N GLY A 25 0.74 2.09 -7.39
CA GLY A 25 1.95 1.65 -8.05
C GLY A 25 3.15 1.62 -7.11
N ALA A 26 4.32 2.03 -7.61
CA ALA A 26 5.59 1.98 -6.89
C ALA A 26 5.88 3.29 -6.12
N GLY A 27 5.49 3.33 -4.84
CA GLY A 27 5.53 4.53 -4.01
C GLY A 27 6.73 4.66 -3.07
N ASP A 28 7.78 3.86 -3.25
CA ASP A 28 9.03 3.86 -2.46
C ASP A 28 9.67 5.26 -2.37
N SER A 29 9.62 6.03 -3.46
CA SER A 29 10.20 7.39 -3.54
C SER A 29 9.45 8.42 -2.71
N LEU A 30 8.23 8.11 -2.27
CA LEU A 30 7.36 9.01 -1.52
C LEU A 30 7.34 8.73 -0.01
N LEU A 31 8.12 7.76 0.48
CA LEU A 31 8.21 7.43 1.91
C LEU A 31 8.52 8.65 2.78
N SER A 32 9.48 9.49 2.35
CA SER A 32 9.83 10.74 3.05
C SER A 32 8.67 11.75 3.04
N ALA A 33 7.94 11.86 1.93
CA ALA A 33 6.78 12.75 1.83
C ALA A 33 5.63 12.27 2.73
N ALA A 34 5.39 10.97 2.77
CA ALA A 34 4.39 10.37 3.66
C ALA A 34 4.75 10.61 5.14
N ALA A 35 6.02 10.42 5.52
CA ALA A 35 6.48 10.73 6.87
C ALA A 35 6.31 12.21 7.23
N ALA A 36 6.68 13.12 6.31
CA ALA A 36 6.52 14.56 6.51
C ALA A 36 5.06 15.01 6.60
N ALA A 37 4.13 14.26 5.99
CA ALA A 37 2.69 14.51 6.09
C ALA A 37 2.11 14.13 7.46
N GLY A 38 2.86 13.43 8.31
CA GLY A 38 2.42 13.06 9.66
C GLY A 38 1.23 12.10 9.66
N VAL A 39 1.12 11.25 8.64
CA VAL A 39 0.10 10.19 8.61
C VAL A 39 0.46 9.05 9.55
N ASP A 40 -0.52 8.25 9.94
CA ASP A 40 -0.29 7.05 10.75
C ASP A 40 0.13 5.87 9.88
N CYS A 41 -0.36 5.83 8.64
CA CYS A 41 -0.12 4.76 7.69
C CYS A 41 0.07 5.27 6.25
N TYR A 42 0.91 4.60 5.49
CA TYR A 42 1.11 4.80 4.06
C TYR A 42 0.86 3.49 3.29
N VAL A 43 -0.04 3.55 2.31
CA VAL A 43 -0.43 2.42 1.46
C VAL A 43 0.10 2.62 0.05
N THR A 44 0.84 1.63 -0.46
CA THR A 44 1.39 1.63 -1.82
C THR A 44 1.62 0.20 -2.33
N GLY A 45 2.16 0.03 -3.54
CA GLY A 45 2.81 -1.20 -3.99
C GLY A 45 4.33 -1.08 -4.11
N ASP A 46 4.96 -2.21 -4.43
CA ASP A 46 6.38 -2.36 -4.82
C ASP A 46 7.40 -1.82 -3.82
N LEU A 47 7.13 -1.96 -2.52
CA LEU A 47 8.09 -1.57 -1.49
C LEU A 47 9.28 -2.53 -1.45
N ARG A 48 10.48 -1.96 -1.39
CA ARG A 48 11.75 -2.70 -1.29
C ARG A 48 12.23 -2.80 0.16
N HIS A 49 12.97 -3.86 0.45
CA HIS A 49 13.41 -4.18 1.82
C HIS A 49 14.18 -3.03 2.51
N HIS A 50 15.21 -2.47 1.86
CA HIS A 50 16.04 -1.43 2.48
C HIS A 50 15.27 -0.12 2.73
N PRO A 51 14.55 0.46 1.75
CA PRO A 51 13.72 1.64 1.99
C PRO A 51 12.71 1.45 3.12
N VAL A 52 12.02 0.30 3.17
CA VAL A 52 11.11 -0.04 4.28
C VAL A 52 11.83 -0.07 5.63
N THR A 53 13.02 -0.69 5.67
CA THR A 53 13.80 -0.82 6.89
C THR A 53 14.29 0.54 7.39
N GLU A 54 14.82 1.36 6.50
CA GLU A 54 15.31 2.71 6.80
C GLU A 54 14.16 3.62 7.26
N HIS A 55 13.02 3.56 6.57
CA HIS A 55 11.81 4.29 6.94
C HIS A 55 11.30 3.91 8.33
N ALA A 56 11.27 2.61 8.64
CA ALA A 56 10.86 2.13 9.96
C ALA A 56 11.84 2.55 11.06
N LEU A 57 13.15 2.45 10.82
CA LEU A 57 14.19 2.89 11.77
C LEU A 57 14.15 4.41 12.02
N ALA A 58 13.75 5.19 11.02
CA ALA A 58 13.54 6.62 11.14
C ALA A 58 12.24 6.99 11.89
N GLY A 59 11.41 6.00 12.28
CA GLY A 59 10.14 6.23 12.95
C GLY A 59 9.05 6.76 12.01
N GLY A 60 9.10 6.39 10.73
CA GLY A 60 8.05 6.73 9.77
C GLY A 60 6.73 5.99 10.03
N PRO A 61 5.64 6.37 9.33
CA PRO A 61 4.33 5.71 9.42
C PRO A 61 4.39 4.21 9.14
N ALA A 62 3.38 3.49 9.63
CA ALA A 62 3.15 2.11 9.25
C ALA A 62 2.98 1.97 7.73
N LEU A 63 3.47 0.88 7.17
CA LEU A 63 3.44 0.62 5.73
C LEU A 63 2.50 -0.54 5.42
N ILE A 64 1.71 -0.39 4.36
CA ILE A 64 0.93 -1.47 3.76
C ILE A 64 1.30 -1.54 2.27
N ASP A 65 1.86 -2.66 1.86
CA ASP A 65 2.14 -3.00 0.46
C ASP A 65 1.04 -3.92 -0.08
N VAL A 66 0.28 -3.44 -1.07
CA VAL A 66 -0.86 -4.16 -1.65
C VAL A 66 -0.62 -4.66 -3.08
N GLY A 67 0.63 -4.64 -3.57
CA GLY A 67 0.98 -5.04 -4.95
C GLY A 67 0.60 -3.99 -6.01
N HIS A 68 1.47 -3.80 -7.00
CA HIS A 68 1.39 -2.71 -7.98
C HIS A 68 0.03 -2.63 -8.69
N TRP A 69 -0.32 -3.68 -9.44
CA TRP A 69 -1.56 -3.70 -10.22
C TRP A 69 -2.81 -3.53 -9.35
N ALA A 70 -2.82 -4.18 -8.18
CA ALA A 70 -3.98 -4.13 -7.29
C ALA A 70 -4.21 -2.73 -6.69
N SER A 71 -3.14 -1.96 -6.51
CA SER A 71 -3.18 -0.59 -6.00
C SER A 71 -3.65 0.43 -7.05
N GLU A 72 -3.40 0.18 -8.33
CA GLU A 72 -3.73 1.12 -9.42
C GLU A 72 -5.12 0.87 -10.03
N TRP A 73 -5.52 -0.39 -10.11
CA TRP A 73 -6.79 -0.78 -10.74
C TRP A 73 -8.03 -0.08 -10.15
N PRO A 74 -8.17 0.14 -8.83
CA PRO A 74 -9.37 0.76 -8.26
C PRO A 74 -9.71 2.15 -8.84
N TRP A 75 -8.71 2.93 -9.22
CA TRP A 75 -8.91 4.27 -9.78
C TRP A 75 -9.56 4.25 -11.18
N LEU A 76 -9.47 3.13 -11.91
CA LEU A 76 -9.95 3.04 -13.29
C LEU A 76 -11.46 3.27 -13.41
N ALA A 77 -12.24 2.98 -12.37
CA ALA A 77 -13.67 3.28 -12.34
C ALA A 77 -13.94 4.79 -12.41
N ASP A 78 -13.14 5.59 -11.71
CA ASP A 78 -13.26 7.05 -11.77
C ASP A 78 -12.71 7.61 -13.08
N ALA A 79 -11.63 7.02 -13.62
CA ALA A 79 -11.12 7.35 -14.95
C ALA A 79 -12.18 7.13 -16.04
N ALA A 80 -12.88 5.98 -16.00
CA ALA A 80 -13.95 5.67 -16.95
C ALA A 80 -15.12 6.66 -16.85
N ARG A 81 -15.53 7.02 -15.62
CA ARG A 81 -16.56 8.06 -15.40
C ARG A 81 -16.13 9.42 -15.93
N ALA A 82 -14.88 9.83 -15.68
CA ALA A 82 -14.35 11.11 -16.16
C ALA A 82 -14.27 11.16 -17.69
N LEU A 83 -13.90 10.06 -18.34
CA LEU A 83 -13.88 9.96 -19.80
C LEU A 83 -15.30 10.03 -20.38
N ALA A 84 -16.24 9.26 -19.82
CA ALA A 84 -17.63 9.27 -20.25
C ALA A 84 -18.31 10.64 -20.03
N ALA A 85 -17.85 11.42 -19.05
CA ALA A 85 -18.36 12.78 -18.82
C ALA A 85 -17.87 13.82 -19.84
N THR A 86 -16.83 13.50 -20.62
CA THR A 86 -16.16 14.46 -21.51
C THR A 86 -16.17 14.03 -22.98
N THR A 87 -16.69 12.85 -23.28
CA THR A 87 -16.67 12.25 -24.63
C THR A 87 -17.95 11.47 -24.89
N ASP A 88 -18.27 11.26 -26.18
CA ASP A 88 -19.39 10.41 -26.61
C ASP A 88 -18.99 8.94 -26.79
N VAL A 89 -17.83 8.52 -26.28
CA VAL A 89 -17.37 7.13 -26.38
C VAL A 89 -17.73 6.32 -25.15
N GLU A 90 -18.00 5.04 -25.36
CA GLU A 90 -18.16 4.08 -24.26
C GLU A 90 -16.80 3.83 -23.58
N ALA A 91 -16.76 3.97 -22.26
CA ALA A 91 -15.60 3.66 -21.44
C ALA A 91 -15.87 2.43 -20.57
N VAL A 92 -15.07 1.38 -20.75
CA VAL A 92 -15.21 0.11 -20.01
C VAL A 92 -13.92 -0.18 -19.24
N VAL A 93 -14.04 -0.55 -17.97
CA VAL A 93 -12.91 -1.02 -17.16
C VAL A 93 -12.75 -2.52 -17.34
N SER A 94 -11.57 -2.96 -17.75
CA SER A 94 -11.25 -4.40 -17.86
C SER A 94 -11.22 -5.06 -16.48
N ASP A 95 -11.89 -6.21 -16.35
CA ASP A 95 -11.85 -7.09 -15.18
C ASP A 95 -10.75 -8.16 -15.26
N ILE A 96 -10.05 -8.26 -16.40
CA ILE A 96 -8.92 -9.15 -16.60
C ILE A 96 -7.76 -8.68 -15.70
N VAL A 97 -7.36 -9.54 -14.77
CA VAL A 97 -6.18 -9.32 -13.93
C VAL A 97 -4.93 -9.53 -14.76
N THR A 98 -4.18 -8.44 -14.99
CA THR A 98 -2.91 -8.45 -15.74
C THR A 98 -1.69 -8.34 -14.82
N ASP A 99 -1.86 -8.67 -13.54
CA ASP A 99 -0.76 -8.78 -12.59
C ASP A 99 0.21 -9.88 -13.05
N PRO A 100 1.52 -9.62 -13.19
CA PRO A 100 2.49 -10.63 -13.63
C PRO A 100 2.73 -11.73 -12.59
N TRP A 101 2.34 -11.51 -11.33
CA TRP A 101 2.53 -12.48 -10.26
C TRP A 101 1.39 -13.51 -10.25
N THR A 102 1.73 -14.78 -10.44
CA THR A 102 0.76 -15.88 -10.55
C THR A 102 0.65 -16.74 -9.29
N LEU A 103 1.67 -16.73 -8.43
CA LEU A 103 1.71 -17.48 -7.17
C LEU A 103 2.49 -16.70 -6.12
N ALA A 104 1.93 -16.58 -4.92
CA ALA A 104 2.69 -16.24 -3.72
C ALA A 104 2.46 -17.30 -2.65
N VAL A 105 3.53 -17.64 -1.94
CA VAL A 105 3.50 -18.56 -0.81
C VAL A 105 3.82 -17.75 0.44
N GLY A 106 2.79 -17.46 1.24
CA GLY A 106 2.89 -16.69 2.48
C GLY A 106 2.21 -17.42 3.64
N ARG A 107 2.62 -17.10 4.88
CA ARG A 107 1.95 -17.61 6.08
C ARG A 107 0.62 -16.87 6.25
N SER A 108 -0.44 -17.62 6.55
CA SER A 108 -1.69 -17.04 7.05
C SER A 108 -1.56 -16.74 8.55
N GLY A 109 -2.08 -15.59 8.98
CA GLY A 109 -2.15 -15.19 10.40
C GLY A 109 -1.23 -14.03 10.78
N TRP A 110 -1.64 -13.29 11.81
CA TRP A 110 -0.80 -12.30 12.48
C TRP A 110 0.32 -13.04 13.22
N PRO A 111 1.54 -12.49 13.31
CA PRO A 111 2.59 -13.10 14.15
C PRO A 111 2.10 -13.16 15.61
N ASP A 112 2.38 -14.27 16.32
CA ASP A 112 1.97 -14.47 17.72
C ASP A 112 2.53 -13.41 18.69
N ALA A 113 3.57 -12.67 18.27
CA ALA A 113 4.05 -11.46 18.92
C ALA A 113 4.80 -10.56 17.91
N PHE A 114 4.39 -9.29 17.78
CA PHE A 114 5.23 -8.25 17.21
C PHE A 114 6.10 -7.68 18.34
N VAL A 115 7.42 -7.72 18.17
CA VAL A 115 8.36 -7.06 19.07
C VAL A 115 8.78 -5.76 18.41
N ALA A 116 8.25 -4.64 18.89
CA ALA A 116 8.69 -3.32 18.44
C ALA A 116 10.20 -3.17 18.73
N PRO A 117 11.00 -2.61 17.80
CA PRO A 117 12.36 -2.23 18.12
C PRO A 117 12.35 -1.26 19.32
N GLU A 118 13.14 -1.54 20.35
CA GLU A 118 13.19 -0.77 21.59
C GLU A 118 13.45 0.71 21.27
N GLY A 119 12.45 1.59 21.43
CA GLY A 119 12.65 2.96 20.94
C GLY A 119 11.53 4.00 21.01
N ARG A 120 10.30 3.71 21.50
CA ARG A 120 9.43 4.76 22.08
C ARG A 120 8.12 4.22 22.69
N HIS A 121 7.84 4.66 23.91
CA HIS A 121 6.47 4.77 24.42
C HIS A 121 5.73 5.86 23.65
N ALA A 122 4.51 5.55 23.21
CA ALA A 122 3.56 6.51 22.65
C ALA A 122 3.41 7.74 23.56
N ARG A 123 3.36 8.91 22.95
CA ARG A 123 2.70 10.09 23.52
C ARG A 123 1.48 10.39 22.68
#